data_AF-A0A1D1VIW9-F1
#
_entry.id   AF-A0A1D1VIW9-F1
#
_cell.length_a   1.000
_cell.length_b   1.000
_cell.length_c   1.000
_cell.angle_alpha   90.00
_cell.angle_beta   90.00
_cell.angle_gamma   90.00
#
_symmetry.space_group_name_H-M   'P 1'
#
loop_
_entity.id
_entity.type
_entity.pdbx_description
1 polymer ?
#
loop_
_entity_poly.entity_id
_entity_poly.type
_entity_poly.pdbx_seq_one_letter_code
_entity_poly.pdbx_strand_id
1 'polypeptide(L)'
;MTSHIGDRVLMENLRCDVLDIEETIQKLLKRKDISKSLNSHRSWKYTGSYVLDVDTENLVTCFQYNPRNADQSQKGHLTLLELLIDRIGTTLLAFGVFIQSRQVSPPKQRLKVCLDRNLLVAATEILNWRIEQFFQAWGIGLPPEPETRSEEGQTSDPYRPNEPCPSCSTKKVVQEDVIQSISLGLQCNKEDIAQNSPLLKAKLSALSASEADIQAQEKKLKQEEAKLSANLSSMNAELSTCDTQLINKKADFEKVRLHTEDQLKKLSDLASEVESTSASTGNLDLAISNIYQAVGDINRQIDELEGSLSSAKSTRSTRDLNHMESRVDVQSKITANTQLLSSLSDQLSCFQQTYDPSWQQKLAQSEEKRASLVALWGDSQDRQNRNEYHMRELDAVFAQENSLREKLLAELRTFDTSVA
;
A
#
# COMPACT_ATOMS: atom_id res chain seq x y z
N MET A 1 85.40 16.34 -57.95
CA MET A 1 84.01 16.18 -57.45
C MET A 1 83.73 14.70 -57.43
N THR A 2 83.72 14.05 -56.26
CA THR A 2 83.35 12.64 -56.15
C THR A 2 81.86 12.51 -56.44
N SER A 3 81.50 11.90 -57.56
CA SER A 3 80.08 11.70 -57.92
C SER A 3 79.41 10.85 -56.84
N HIS A 4 78.38 11.39 -56.19
CA HIS A 4 77.58 10.68 -55.18
C HIS A 4 76.72 9.53 -55.75
N ILE A 5 76.96 9.15 -57.02
CA ILE A 5 76.27 8.07 -57.71
C ILE A 5 76.75 6.73 -57.14
N GLY A 6 75.79 5.85 -56.83
CA GLY A 6 76.04 4.57 -56.16
C GLY A 6 76.30 4.67 -54.65
N ASP A 7 76.13 5.85 -54.03
CA ASP A 7 76.17 5.98 -52.58
C ASP A 7 75.03 5.21 -51.91
N ARG A 8 75.35 4.46 -50.86
CA ARG A 8 74.39 3.59 -50.15
C ARG A 8 73.20 4.35 -49.58
N VAL A 9 73.44 5.49 -48.95
CA VAL A 9 72.40 6.26 -48.26
C VAL A 9 71.46 6.89 -49.27
N LEU A 10 72.02 7.47 -50.33
CA LEU A 10 71.21 8.06 -51.40
C LEU A 10 70.39 7.02 -52.16
N MET A 11 70.96 5.85 -52.45
CA MET A 11 70.20 4.76 -53.07
C MET A 11 69.05 4.32 -52.18
N GLU A 12 69.26 4.15 -50.87
CA GLU A 12 68.19 3.70 -49.98
C GLU A 12 67.07 4.75 -49.85
N ASN A 13 67.42 6.03 -49.74
CA ASN A 13 66.43 7.12 -49.75
C ASN A 13 65.62 7.13 -51.05
N LEU A 14 66.30 6.99 -52.19
CA LEU A 14 65.66 6.97 -53.49
C LEU A 14 64.70 5.78 -53.65
N ARG A 15 65.04 4.62 -53.08
CA ARG A 15 64.14 3.44 -53.04
C ARG A 15 62.87 3.75 -52.25
N CYS A 16 63.01 4.36 -51.07
CA CYS A 16 61.86 4.80 -50.26
C CYS A 16 60.98 5.80 -51.02
N ASP A 17 61.59 6.83 -51.63
CA ASP A 17 60.86 7.85 -52.38
C ASP A 17 60.06 7.25 -53.55
N VAL A 18 60.64 6.31 -54.28
CA VAL A 18 59.95 5.60 -55.38
C VAL A 18 58.72 4.83 -54.86
N LEU A 19 58.85 4.14 -53.72
CA LEU A 19 57.76 3.37 -53.11
C LEU A 19 56.65 4.28 -52.54
N ASP A 20 57.00 5.40 -51.93
CA ASP A 20 56.04 6.37 -51.39
C ASP A 20 55.18 7.01 -52.51
N ILE A 21 55.81 7.31 -53.65
CA ILE A 21 55.09 7.82 -54.82
C ILE A 21 54.21 6.72 -55.44
N GLU A 22 54.70 5.48 -55.54
CA GLU A 22 53.89 4.34 -55.98
C GLU A 22 52.66 4.17 -55.09
N GLU A 23 52.81 4.21 -53.76
CA GLU A 23 51.67 4.12 -52.82
C GLU A 23 50.66 5.26 -53.06
N THR A 24 51.15 6.46 -53.37
CA THR A 24 50.31 7.62 -53.71
C THR A 24 49.53 7.40 -55.01
N ILE A 25 50.19 6.87 -56.05
CA ILE A 25 49.53 6.49 -57.31
C ILE A 25 48.43 5.46 -57.05
N GLN A 26 48.73 4.40 -56.27
CA GLN A 26 47.75 3.37 -55.93
C GLN A 26 46.55 3.94 -55.14
N LYS A 27 46.78 4.87 -54.21
CA LYS A 27 45.70 5.60 -53.50
C LYS A 27 44.81 6.40 -54.46
N LEU A 28 45.39 7.05 -55.47
CA LEU A 28 44.64 7.78 -56.49
C LEU A 28 43.84 6.82 -57.39
N LEU A 29 44.42 5.68 -57.77
CA LEU A 29 43.78 4.69 -58.65
C LEU A 29 42.57 3.98 -58.05
N LYS A 30 42.46 3.93 -56.72
CA LYS A 30 41.24 3.45 -56.04
C LYS A 30 39.98 4.24 -56.44
N ARG A 31 40.12 5.41 -57.08
CA ARG A 31 39.02 6.18 -57.67
C ARG A 31 38.76 5.72 -59.11
N LYS A 32 37.55 5.19 -59.36
CA LYS A 32 37.14 4.58 -60.65
C LYS A 32 37.38 5.46 -61.88
N ASP A 33 37.30 6.78 -61.75
CA ASP A 33 37.40 7.72 -62.87
C ASP A 33 38.85 7.93 -63.34
N ILE A 34 39.84 7.73 -62.45
CA ILE A 34 41.26 7.95 -62.76
C ILE A 34 41.86 6.71 -63.43
N SER A 35 41.50 5.52 -62.95
CA SER A 35 42.03 4.23 -63.43
C SER A 35 41.86 4.05 -64.94
N LYS A 36 40.70 4.38 -65.51
CA LYS A 36 40.47 4.22 -66.95
C LYS A 36 41.38 5.08 -67.82
N SER A 37 41.67 6.31 -67.38
CA SER A 37 42.50 7.25 -68.14
C SER A 37 43.98 6.92 -68.01
N LEU A 38 44.40 6.39 -66.87
CA LEU A 38 45.82 6.11 -66.62
C LEU A 38 46.26 4.76 -67.22
N ASN A 39 45.35 3.79 -67.37
CA ASN A 39 45.62 2.49 -68.00
C ASN A 39 46.07 2.57 -69.47
N SER A 40 45.88 3.70 -70.16
CA SER A 40 46.35 3.88 -71.55
C SER A 40 47.73 4.54 -71.66
N HIS A 41 48.32 4.98 -70.53
CA HIS A 41 49.61 5.67 -70.54
C HIS A 41 50.76 4.68 -70.45
N ARG A 42 51.75 4.83 -71.34
CA ARG A 42 52.97 4.01 -71.37
C ARG A 42 54.01 4.57 -70.42
N SER A 43 54.76 3.70 -69.75
CA SER A 43 55.93 4.12 -68.99
C SER A 43 56.94 4.74 -69.95
N TRP A 44 57.52 5.87 -69.59
CA TRP A 44 58.53 6.50 -70.44
C TRP A 44 59.85 5.74 -70.36
N LYS A 45 60.13 5.07 -69.23
CA LYS A 45 61.30 4.21 -69.07
C LYS A 45 61.10 2.83 -69.69
N TYR A 46 59.93 2.23 -69.49
CA TYR A 46 59.56 0.91 -70.02
C TYR A 46 58.51 1.06 -71.11
N THR A 47 58.92 1.56 -72.28
CA THR A 47 58.01 1.92 -73.39
C THR A 47 57.12 0.76 -73.88
N GLY A 48 57.55 -0.48 -73.66
CA GLY A 48 56.77 -1.69 -73.93
C GLY A 48 55.64 -1.98 -72.94
N SER A 49 55.68 -1.37 -71.75
CA SER A 49 54.77 -1.60 -70.64
C SER A 49 53.89 -0.38 -70.37
N TYR A 50 52.67 -0.61 -69.90
CA TYR A 50 51.87 0.46 -69.33
C TYR A 50 52.48 0.89 -68.01
N VAL A 51 52.35 2.17 -67.66
CA VAL A 51 52.87 2.73 -66.42
C VAL A 51 52.50 1.88 -65.20
N LEU A 52 51.26 1.41 -65.17
CA LEU A 52 50.70 0.67 -64.04
C LEU A 52 51.07 -0.82 -64.03
N ASP A 53 51.61 -1.34 -65.13
CA ASP A 53 52.07 -2.73 -65.23
C ASP A 53 53.54 -2.88 -64.82
N VAL A 54 54.25 -1.77 -64.63
CA VAL A 54 55.64 -1.78 -64.18
C VAL A 54 55.67 -2.13 -62.70
N ASP A 55 56.18 -3.32 -62.38
CA ASP A 55 56.34 -3.84 -61.02
C ASP A 55 57.44 -3.08 -60.24
N THR A 56 57.04 -1.94 -59.67
CA THR A 56 57.92 -1.04 -58.92
C THR A 56 58.59 -1.73 -57.75
N GLU A 57 57.88 -2.61 -57.03
CA GLU A 57 58.39 -3.27 -55.83
C GLU A 57 59.51 -4.26 -56.18
N ASN A 58 59.32 -5.04 -57.25
CA ASN A 58 60.36 -5.94 -57.74
C ASN A 58 61.58 -5.16 -58.27
N LEU A 59 61.37 -4.09 -59.04
CA LEU A 59 62.48 -3.26 -59.55
C LEU A 59 63.29 -2.62 -58.42
N VAL A 60 62.63 -2.04 -57.43
CA VAL A 60 63.29 -1.46 -56.24
C VAL A 60 64.04 -2.53 -55.45
N THR A 61 63.57 -3.77 -55.46
CA THR A 61 64.25 -4.91 -54.81
C THR A 61 65.47 -5.38 -55.60
N CYS A 62 65.42 -5.35 -56.94
CA CYS A 62 66.54 -5.71 -57.80
C CYS A 62 67.70 -4.71 -57.76
N PHE A 63 67.42 -3.42 -57.52
CA PHE A 63 68.42 -2.35 -57.53
C PHE A 63 68.88 -1.94 -56.12
N GLN A 64 69.38 -2.92 -55.37
CA GLN A 64 69.97 -2.68 -54.04
C GLN A 64 71.44 -2.25 -54.12
N TYR A 65 71.89 -1.50 -53.11
CA TYR A 65 73.29 -1.20 -52.94
C TYR A 65 74.11 -2.48 -52.75
N ASN A 66 75.13 -2.66 -53.58
CA ASN A 66 76.07 -3.77 -53.50
C ASN A 66 77.47 -3.26 -53.12
N PRO A 67 77.92 -3.43 -51.86
CA PRO A 67 79.22 -2.95 -51.41
C PRO A 67 80.40 -3.62 -52.14
N ARG A 68 80.16 -4.77 -52.79
CA ARG A 68 81.17 -5.53 -53.54
C ARG A 68 81.19 -5.19 -55.03
N ASN A 69 80.23 -4.40 -55.51
CA ASN A 69 80.11 -4.06 -56.93
C ASN A 69 79.61 -2.61 -57.08
N ALA A 70 80.57 -1.68 -57.19
CA ALA A 70 80.29 -0.25 -57.34
C ALA A 70 79.54 0.04 -58.65
N ASP A 71 79.90 -0.62 -59.75
CA ASP A 71 79.25 -0.43 -61.06
C ASP A 71 77.77 -0.85 -61.02
N GLN A 72 77.47 -1.98 -60.36
CA GLN A 72 76.10 -2.42 -60.15
C GLN A 72 75.32 -1.42 -59.30
N SER A 73 75.93 -0.88 -58.24
CA SER A 73 75.31 0.13 -57.38
C SER A 73 75.05 1.44 -58.13
N GLN A 74 76.00 1.91 -58.96
CA GLN A 74 75.83 3.11 -59.77
C GLN A 74 74.72 2.94 -60.82
N LYS A 75 74.68 1.79 -61.50
CA LYS A 75 73.60 1.46 -62.45
C LYS A 75 72.25 1.40 -61.74
N GLY A 76 72.18 0.74 -60.58
CA GLY A 76 70.98 0.71 -59.75
C GLY A 76 70.51 2.10 -59.34
N HIS A 77 71.44 2.97 -58.92
CA HIS A 77 71.12 4.35 -58.53
C HIS A 77 70.49 5.13 -59.70
N LEU A 78 71.08 5.06 -60.90
CA LEU A 78 70.52 5.73 -62.08
C LEU A 78 69.16 5.15 -62.48
N THR A 79 68.99 3.83 -62.45
CA THR A 79 67.71 3.19 -62.79
C THR A 79 66.61 3.55 -61.78
N LEU A 80 66.93 3.66 -60.50
CA LEU A 80 65.99 4.14 -59.48
C LEU A 80 65.60 5.61 -59.71
N LEU A 81 66.53 6.46 -60.16
CA LEU A 81 66.25 7.87 -60.44
C LEU A 81 65.32 8.02 -61.64
N GLU A 82 65.56 7.25 -62.70
CA GLU A 82 64.67 7.21 -63.86
C GLU A 82 63.28 6.68 -63.48
N LEU A 83 63.22 5.63 -62.64
CA LEU A 83 61.96 5.10 -62.13
C LEU A 83 61.21 6.15 -61.29
N LEU A 84 61.91 6.93 -60.46
CA LEU A 84 61.30 8.03 -59.70
C LEU A 84 60.67 9.07 -60.62
N ILE A 85 61.38 9.48 -61.68
CA ILE A 85 60.86 10.45 -62.66
C ILE A 85 59.60 9.89 -63.36
N ASP A 86 59.58 8.60 -63.70
CA ASP A 86 58.38 7.92 -64.26
C ASP A 86 57.19 7.99 -63.31
N ARG A 87 57.41 7.74 -62.02
CA ARG A 87 56.35 7.79 -61.00
C ARG A 87 55.87 9.20 -60.70
N ILE A 88 56.77 10.19 -60.68
CA ILE A 88 56.38 11.60 -60.53
C ILE A 88 55.52 12.04 -61.72
N GLY A 89 55.96 11.77 -62.96
CA GLY A 89 55.20 12.11 -64.16
C GLY A 89 53.80 11.48 -64.16
N THR A 90 53.73 10.21 -63.76
CA THR A 90 52.46 9.48 -63.60
C THR A 90 51.54 10.13 -62.56
N THR A 91 52.09 10.53 -61.41
CA THR A 91 51.32 11.16 -60.34
C THR A 91 50.73 12.50 -60.79
N LEU A 92 51.52 13.29 -61.52
CA LEU A 92 51.06 14.57 -62.07
C LEU A 92 49.94 14.36 -63.11
N LEU A 93 50.07 13.35 -63.98
CA LEU A 93 49.02 12.98 -64.93
C LEU A 93 47.74 12.53 -64.21
N ALA A 94 47.85 11.67 -63.20
CA ALA A 94 46.71 11.22 -62.40
C ALA A 94 46.00 12.38 -61.70
N PHE A 95 46.75 13.36 -61.20
CA PHE A 95 46.20 14.57 -60.58
C PHE A 95 45.49 15.49 -61.59
N GLY A 96 46.05 15.65 -62.79
CA GLY A 96 45.41 16.37 -63.89
C GLY A 96 44.05 15.77 -64.27
N VAL A 97 43.99 14.44 -64.43
CA VAL A 97 42.74 13.71 -64.69
C VAL A 97 41.75 13.89 -63.53
N PHE A 98 42.22 13.84 -62.29
CA PHE A 98 41.37 14.01 -61.10
C PHE A 98 40.72 15.40 -61.01
N ILE A 99 41.48 16.45 -61.32
CA ILE A 99 40.92 17.82 -61.37
C ILE A 99 39.87 17.91 -62.49
N GLN A 100 40.16 17.31 -63.65
CA GLN A 100 39.27 17.32 -64.80
C GLN A 100 37.95 16.58 -64.52
N SER A 101 37.98 15.45 -63.81
CA SER A 101 36.78 14.65 -63.52
C SER A 101 35.83 15.32 -62.52
N ARG A 102 36.34 16.17 -61.62
CA ARG A 102 35.53 16.91 -60.64
C ARG A 102 34.81 18.15 -61.19
N GLN A 103 35.10 18.58 -62.42
CA GLN A 103 34.48 19.78 -63.01
C GLN A 103 33.13 19.54 -63.71
N VAL A 104 32.50 18.36 -63.56
CA VAL A 104 31.23 18.05 -64.23
C VAL A 104 30.01 18.25 -63.30
N SER A 105 29.56 19.51 -63.13
CA SER A 105 28.15 19.98 -63.02
C SER A 105 28.07 21.49 -62.68
N PRO A 106 27.10 22.34 -63.12
CA PRO A 106 26.19 22.35 -64.27
C PRO A 106 26.59 23.47 -65.31
N PRO A 107 25.86 23.71 -66.43
CA PRO A 107 26.41 24.30 -67.66
C PRO A 107 26.41 25.85 -67.70
N LYS A 108 26.87 26.52 -66.64
CA LYS A 108 26.97 28.01 -66.61
C LYS A 108 28.32 28.58 -66.18
N GLN A 109 29.36 27.75 -66.03
CA GLN A 109 30.73 28.22 -65.78
C GLN A 109 31.71 27.68 -66.83
N ARG A 110 31.38 27.84 -68.12
CA ARG A 110 32.29 27.50 -69.25
C ARG A 110 33.54 28.39 -69.35
N LEU A 111 33.73 29.38 -68.48
CA LEU A 111 34.82 30.37 -68.61
C LEU A 111 36.08 30.10 -67.78
N LYS A 112 36.14 29.02 -66.98
CA LYS A 112 37.37 28.66 -66.23
C LYS A 112 38.11 27.43 -66.78
N VAL A 113 37.57 26.80 -67.83
CA VAL A 113 38.06 25.50 -68.34
C VAL A 113 38.96 25.63 -69.57
N CYS A 114 39.01 26.79 -70.24
CA CYS A 114 39.98 27.03 -71.32
C CYS A 114 41.38 27.41 -70.81
N LEU A 115 41.50 28.01 -69.62
CA LEU A 115 42.81 28.31 -69.03
C LEU A 115 43.51 27.04 -68.53
N ASP A 116 42.80 26.12 -67.88
CA ASP A 116 43.43 24.93 -67.30
C ASP A 116 43.89 23.92 -68.36
N ARG A 117 43.16 23.76 -69.48
CA ARG A 117 43.57 22.79 -70.51
C ARG A 117 44.81 23.24 -71.27
N ASN A 118 44.91 24.53 -71.60
CA ASN A 118 46.08 25.07 -72.30
C ASN A 118 47.26 25.26 -71.35
N LEU A 119 47.04 25.61 -70.08
CA LEU A 119 48.13 25.72 -69.10
C LEU A 119 48.69 24.35 -68.71
N LEU A 120 47.85 23.32 -68.58
CA LEU A 120 48.33 21.97 -68.29
C LEU A 120 49.02 21.35 -69.51
N VAL A 121 48.47 21.53 -70.73
CA VAL A 121 49.12 21.11 -71.97
C VAL A 121 50.44 21.84 -72.18
N ALA A 122 50.47 23.17 -72.01
CA ALA A 122 51.69 23.95 -72.09
C ALA A 122 52.70 23.57 -70.99
N ALA A 123 52.25 23.32 -69.76
CA ALA A 123 53.12 22.86 -68.69
C ALA A 123 53.70 21.47 -69.00
N THR A 124 52.92 20.54 -69.56
CA THR A 124 53.40 19.23 -70.00
C THR A 124 54.32 19.30 -71.21
N GLU A 125 54.05 20.19 -72.17
CA GLU A 125 54.94 20.41 -73.33
C GLU A 125 56.25 21.08 -72.91
N ILE A 126 56.20 22.04 -71.98
CA ILE A 126 57.39 22.69 -71.41
C ILE A 126 58.19 21.69 -70.55
N LEU A 127 57.52 20.83 -69.78
CA LEU A 127 58.19 19.76 -69.03
C LEU A 127 58.83 18.75 -69.98
N ASN A 128 58.09 18.26 -70.99
CA ASN A 128 58.62 17.33 -72.00
C ASN A 128 59.81 17.92 -72.73
N TRP A 129 59.72 19.18 -73.16
CA TRP A 129 60.82 19.87 -73.82
C TRP A 129 62.03 20.05 -72.89
N ARG A 130 61.82 20.42 -71.62
CA ARG A 130 62.90 20.52 -70.62
C ARG A 130 63.55 19.17 -70.33
N ILE A 131 62.77 18.10 -70.33
CA ILE A 131 63.22 16.72 -70.14
C ILE A 131 64.01 16.25 -71.37
N GLU A 132 63.55 16.55 -72.60
CA GLU A 132 64.29 16.27 -73.83
C GLU A 132 65.61 17.03 -73.90
N GLN A 133 65.63 18.31 -73.52
CA GLN A 133 66.85 19.11 -73.43
C GLN A 133 67.83 18.56 -72.38
N PHE A 134 67.30 18.09 -71.25
CA PHE A 134 68.09 17.40 -70.23
C PHE A 134 68.71 16.11 -70.77
N PHE A 135 67.96 15.29 -71.51
CA PHE A 135 68.47 14.06 -72.12
C PHE A 135 69.49 14.30 -73.23
N GLN A 136 69.29 15.32 -74.06
CA GLN A 136 70.27 15.72 -75.09
C GLN A 136 71.57 16.25 -74.46
N ALA A 137 71.47 17.04 -73.40
CA ALA A 137 72.64 17.54 -72.67
C ALA A 137 73.43 16.42 -71.95
N TRP A 138 72.78 15.30 -71.62
CA TRP A 138 73.39 14.15 -70.94
C TRP A 138 73.74 12.98 -71.87
N GLY A 139 73.48 13.10 -73.19
CA GLY A 139 73.87 12.10 -74.19
C GLY A 139 73.11 10.77 -74.11
N ILE A 140 71.92 10.75 -73.50
CA ILE A 140 71.10 9.54 -73.35
C ILE A 140 69.88 9.67 -74.28
N GLY A 141 70.02 9.23 -75.54
CA GLY A 141 68.90 9.13 -76.48
C GLY A 141 69.28 9.13 -77.96
N LEU A 142 69.02 7.98 -78.62
CA LEU A 142 69.12 7.62 -80.04
C LEU A 142 70.54 7.49 -80.65
N PRO A 143 70.85 6.35 -81.31
CA PRO A 143 72.12 6.17 -82.00
C PRO A 143 72.19 7.13 -83.19
N PRO A 144 73.34 7.79 -83.46
CA PRO A 144 73.53 8.44 -84.75
C PRO A 144 73.52 7.36 -85.83
N GLU A 145 72.56 7.43 -86.75
CA GLU A 145 72.68 6.75 -88.04
C GLU A 145 73.98 7.20 -88.73
N PRO A 146 74.62 6.31 -89.51
CA PRO A 146 76.00 6.48 -89.92
C PRO A 146 76.21 7.65 -90.87
N GLU A 147 77.33 8.31 -90.60
CA GLU A 147 77.99 9.36 -91.36
C GLU A 147 77.97 9.16 -92.88
N THR A 148 77.75 10.26 -93.59
CA THR A 148 78.54 10.56 -94.78
C THR A 148 79.36 11.81 -94.55
N ARG A 149 80.65 11.58 -94.35
CA ARG A 149 81.78 12.48 -94.55
C ARG A 149 81.56 13.55 -95.62
N SER A 150 81.96 14.76 -95.29
CA SER A 150 82.93 15.51 -96.11
C SER A 150 83.75 16.41 -95.19
N GLU A 151 85.05 16.18 -95.21
CA GLU A 151 86.11 16.86 -94.46
C GLU A 151 86.29 18.32 -94.88
N GLU A 152 87.18 19.01 -94.15
CA GLU A 152 87.65 20.40 -94.24
C GLU A 152 86.86 21.34 -93.30
N GLY A 153 87.33 21.68 -92.10
CA GLY A 153 88.70 21.94 -91.68
C GLY A 153 88.81 23.43 -91.37
N GLN A 154 88.57 23.84 -90.12
CA GLN A 154 89.06 25.14 -89.60
C GLN A 154 88.87 25.27 -88.09
N THR A 155 90.02 25.27 -87.41
CA THR A 155 90.42 26.09 -86.26
C THR A 155 89.36 26.49 -85.24
N SER A 156 89.54 25.92 -84.05
CA SER A 156 88.99 26.28 -82.76
C SER A 156 88.99 27.79 -82.48
N ASP A 157 87.79 28.34 -82.23
CA ASP A 157 87.60 29.55 -81.44
C ASP A 157 86.68 29.23 -80.23
N PRO A 158 86.90 29.84 -79.06
CA PRO A 158 86.22 29.46 -77.83
C PRO A 158 84.75 29.89 -77.85
N TYR A 159 83.86 28.92 -77.64
CA TYR A 159 82.42 29.09 -77.51
C TYR A 159 82.06 30.12 -76.41
N ARG A 160 81.48 31.27 -76.80
CA ARG A 160 80.89 32.28 -75.90
C ARG A 160 79.35 32.20 -75.98
N PRO A 161 78.64 31.78 -74.92
CA PRO A 161 77.21 31.44 -75.03
C PRO A 161 76.22 32.60 -75.25
N ASN A 162 76.65 33.88 -75.23
CA ASN A 162 75.73 35.02 -75.06
C ASN A 162 75.92 36.19 -76.04
N GLU A 163 76.66 36.05 -77.14
CA GLU A 163 76.71 37.08 -78.19
C GLU A 163 75.68 36.78 -79.31
N PRO A 164 74.77 37.71 -79.65
CA PRO A 164 73.77 37.48 -80.69
C PRO A 164 74.44 37.39 -82.07
N CYS A 165 74.33 36.21 -82.70
CA CYS A 165 74.81 35.96 -84.06
C CYS A 165 74.09 36.90 -85.07
N PRO A 166 74.81 37.79 -85.78
CA PRO A 166 74.21 38.82 -86.63
C PRO A 166 73.68 38.32 -87.99
N SER A 167 73.85 37.03 -88.32
CA SER A 167 73.44 36.46 -89.62
C SER A 167 72.25 35.48 -89.56
N CYS A 168 71.64 35.27 -88.39
CA CYS A 168 70.49 34.36 -88.26
C CYS A 168 69.16 35.12 -88.37
N SER A 169 68.68 35.33 -89.61
CA SER A 169 67.37 35.96 -89.92
C SER A 169 66.19 35.30 -89.21
N THR A 170 66.29 34.00 -88.93
CA THR A 170 65.28 33.21 -88.21
C THR A 170 65.12 33.65 -86.75
N LYS A 171 66.20 34.06 -86.07
CA LYS A 171 66.13 34.46 -84.65
C LYS A 171 65.44 35.81 -84.44
N LYS A 172 65.57 36.72 -85.42
CA LYS A 172 64.93 38.04 -85.41
C LYS A 172 63.41 37.94 -85.67
N VAL A 173 63.02 37.12 -86.66
CA VAL A 173 61.60 36.83 -86.93
C VAL A 173 60.93 36.16 -85.72
N VAL A 174 61.61 35.20 -85.08
CA VAL A 174 61.10 34.56 -83.85
C VAL A 174 60.96 35.56 -82.70
N GLN A 175 61.90 36.50 -82.54
CA GLN A 175 61.76 37.56 -81.52
C GLN A 175 60.60 38.51 -81.80
N GLU A 176 60.40 38.93 -83.05
CA GLU A 176 59.29 39.81 -83.45
C GLU A 176 57.93 39.11 -83.30
N ASP A 177 57.81 37.83 -83.69
CA ASP A 177 56.61 37.02 -83.51
C ASP A 177 56.30 36.78 -82.02
N VAL A 178 57.31 36.55 -81.19
CA VAL A 178 57.16 36.40 -79.74
C VAL A 178 56.68 37.72 -79.11
N ILE A 179 57.27 38.86 -79.49
CA ILE A 179 56.87 40.18 -78.97
C ILE A 179 55.44 40.53 -79.40
N GLN A 180 55.06 40.23 -80.64
CA GLN A 180 53.72 40.47 -81.15
C GLN A 180 52.68 39.56 -80.47
N SER A 181 53.01 38.29 -80.26
CA SER A 181 52.17 37.33 -79.53
C SER A 181 51.97 37.74 -78.07
N ILE A 182 53.03 38.21 -77.39
CA ILE A 182 52.94 38.74 -76.03
C ILE A 182 52.05 39.99 -75.99
N SER A 183 52.22 40.89 -76.96
CA SER A 183 51.45 42.14 -77.02
C SER A 183 49.96 41.89 -77.25
N LEU A 184 49.60 40.97 -78.16
CA LEU A 184 48.22 40.54 -78.37
C LEU A 184 47.64 39.85 -77.13
N GLY A 185 48.43 38.99 -76.46
CA GLY A 185 48.02 38.38 -75.19
C GLY A 185 47.75 39.40 -74.09
N LEU A 186 48.59 40.43 -73.97
CA LEU A 186 48.40 41.53 -73.01
C LEU A 186 47.17 42.39 -73.34
N GLN A 187 46.91 42.64 -74.63
CA GLN A 187 45.72 43.37 -75.08
C GLN A 187 44.44 42.61 -74.74
N CYS A 188 44.37 41.30 -75.07
CA CYS A 188 43.24 40.45 -74.71
C CYS A 188 43.03 40.40 -73.19
N ASN A 189 44.10 40.25 -72.41
CA ASN A 189 44.02 40.28 -70.94
C ASN A 189 43.47 41.63 -70.42
N LYS A 190 43.86 42.75 -71.02
CA LYS A 190 43.37 44.08 -70.65
C LYS A 190 41.87 44.24 -70.93
N GLU A 191 41.40 43.75 -72.07
CA GLU A 191 39.98 43.77 -72.46
C GLU A 191 39.15 42.85 -71.56
N ASP A 192 39.66 41.65 -71.24
CA ASP A 192 39.02 40.74 -70.30
C ASP A 192 38.92 41.32 -68.89
N ILE A 193 39.97 42.00 -68.41
CA ILE A 193 39.94 42.70 -67.12
C ILE A 193 38.90 43.84 -67.16
N ALA A 194 38.85 44.61 -68.25
CA ALA A 194 37.89 45.71 -68.40
C ALA A 194 36.43 45.22 -68.41
N GLN A 195 36.15 44.07 -69.04
CA GLN A 195 34.82 43.48 -69.05
C GLN A 195 34.43 42.81 -67.72
N ASN A 196 35.38 42.20 -67.01
CA ASN A 196 35.11 41.48 -65.76
C ASN A 196 35.03 42.40 -64.54
N SER A 197 35.72 43.54 -64.54
CA SER A 197 35.69 44.54 -63.46
C SER A 197 34.27 45.00 -63.07
N PRO A 198 33.38 45.44 -64.00
CA PRO A 198 32.02 45.83 -63.64
C PRO A 198 31.18 44.66 -63.14
N LEU A 199 31.37 43.45 -63.67
CA LEU A 199 30.68 42.25 -63.20
C LEU A 199 31.07 41.89 -61.77
N LEU A 200 32.36 41.98 -61.44
CA LEU A 200 32.86 41.77 -60.08
C LEU A 200 32.32 42.83 -59.12
N LYS A 201 32.30 44.10 -59.55
CA LYS A 201 31.73 45.20 -58.76
C LYS A 201 30.24 45.00 -58.49
N ALA A 202 29.46 44.59 -59.49
CA ALA A 202 28.04 44.30 -59.33
C ALA A 202 27.80 43.12 -58.37
N LYS A 203 28.61 42.05 -58.47
CA LYS A 203 28.55 40.93 -57.52
C LYS A 203 28.89 41.35 -56.10
N LEU A 204 29.91 42.20 -55.92
CA LEU A 204 30.31 42.70 -54.60
C LEU A 204 29.21 43.56 -53.97
N SER A 205 28.55 44.43 -54.76
CA SER A 205 27.39 45.18 -54.29
C SER A 205 26.20 44.28 -53.92
N ALA A 206 25.91 43.25 -54.72
CA ALA A 206 24.85 42.29 -54.42
C ALA A 206 25.13 41.47 -53.15
N LEU A 207 26.39 41.06 -52.95
CA LEU A 207 26.82 40.36 -51.73
C LEU A 207 26.71 41.27 -50.50
N SER A 208 27.10 42.54 -50.60
CA SER A 208 26.96 43.50 -49.51
C SER A 208 25.50 43.77 -49.14
N ALA A 209 24.61 43.86 -50.13
CA ALA A 209 23.17 43.97 -49.88
C ALA A 209 22.62 42.71 -49.18
N SER A 210 23.01 41.52 -49.66
CA SER A 210 22.63 40.25 -49.03
C SER A 210 23.16 40.11 -47.60
N GLU A 211 24.36 40.61 -47.32
CA GLU A 211 24.93 40.62 -45.97
C GLU A 211 24.10 41.49 -45.02
N ALA A 212 23.71 42.68 -45.47
CA ALA A 212 22.85 43.58 -44.69
C ALA A 212 21.48 42.94 -44.39
N ASP A 213 20.88 42.25 -45.36
CA ASP A 213 19.62 41.53 -45.17
C ASP A 213 19.75 40.38 -44.15
N ILE A 214 20.84 39.61 -44.21
CA ILE A 214 21.13 38.53 -43.25
C ILE A 214 21.31 39.10 -41.85
N GLN A 215 22.06 40.20 -41.68
CA GLN A 215 22.23 40.86 -40.39
C GLN A 215 20.90 41.37 -39.82
N ALA A 216 20.01 41.88 -40.68
CA ALA A 216 18.68 42.31 -40.27
C ALA A 216 17.81 41.13 -39.81
N GLN A 217 17.89 39.98 -40.49
CA GLN A 217 17.19 38.75 -40.09
C GLN A 217 17.76 38.20 -38.77
N GLU A 218 19.08 38.17 -38.60
CA GLU A 218 19.73 37.74 -37.37
C GLU A 218 19.28 38.59 -36.18
N LYS A 219 19.18 39.91 -36.36
CA LYS A 219 18.68 40.82 -35.32
C LYS A 219 17.23 40.52 -34.93
N LYS A 220 16.36 40.21 -35.92
CA LYS A 220 14.96 39.81 -35.64
C LYS A 220 14.87 38.50 -34.87
N LEU A 221 15.64 37.49 -35.29
CA LEU A 221 15.67 36.19 -34.62
C LEU A 221 16.16 36.30 -33.17
N LYS A 222 17.21 37.09 -32.91
CA LYS A 222 17.67 37.36 -31.53
C LYS A 222 16.61 38.02 -30.66
N GLN A 223 15.78 38.90 -31.24
CA GLN A 223 14.67 39.51 -30.51
C GLN A 223 13.54 38.51 -30.22
N GLU A 224 13.24 37.61 -31.15
CA GLU A 224 12.25 36.55 -30.95
C GLU A 224 12.71 35.52 -29.92
N GLU A 225 13.99 35.12 -29.95
CA GLU A 225 14.60 34.25 -28.96
C GLU A 225 14.50 34.85 -27.55
N ALA A 226 14.83 36.15 -27.40
CA ALA A 226 14.69 36.85 -26.12
C ALA A 226 13.23 36.87 -25.62
N LYS A 227 12.25 37.08 -26.50
CA LYS A 227 10.83 37.03 -26.16
C LYS A 227 10.39 35.64 -25.72
N LEU A 228 10.80 34.61 -26.45
CA LEU A 228 10.47 33.22 -26.12
C LEU A 228 11.10 32.79 -24.79
N SER A 229 12.35 33.21 -24.53
CA SER A 229 13.04 32.97 -23.25
C SER A 229 12.32 33.63 -22.08
N ALA A 230 11.84 34.87 -22.24
CA ALA A 230 11.03 35.55 -21.24
C ALA A 230 9.69 34.84 -20.99
N ASN A 231 9.00 34.39 -22.05
CA ASN A 231 7.75 33.66 -21.94
C ASN A 231 7.93 32.31 -21.24
N LEU A 232 8.99 31.56 -21.57
CA LEU A 232 9.35 30.31 -20.87
C LEU A 232 9.59 30.54 -19.39
N SER A 233 10.30 31.62 -19.04
CA SER A 233 10.54 31.98 -17.64
C SER A 233 9.24 32.31 -16.90
N SER A 234 8.32 33.03 -17.56
CA SER A 234 6.99 33.33 -17.00
C SER A 234 6.16 32.07 -16.79
N MET A 235 6.07 31.21 -17.81
CA MET A 235 5.32 29.94 -17.71
C MET A 235 5.90 29.02 -16.62
N ASN A 236 7.22 28.99 -16.45
CA ASN A 236 7.84 28.19 -15.40
C ASN A 236 7.52 28.72 -13.99
N ALA A 237 7.42 30.04 -13.83
CA ALA A 237 6.98 30.65 -12.57
C ALA A 237 5.50 30.36 -12.28
N GLU A 238 4.64 30.41 -13.29
CA GLU A 238 3.22 30.03 -13.18
C GLU A 238 3.06 28.55 -12.81
N LEU A 239 3.85 27.67 -13.42
CA LEU A 239 3.85 26.24 -13.12
C LEU A 239 4.29 25.97 -11.67
N SER A 240 5.36 26.63 -11.21
CA SER A 240 5.79 26.56 -9.81
C SER A 240 4.73 27.06 -8.83
N THR A 241 3.95 28.08 -9.22
CA THR A 241 2.83 28.59 -8.43
C THR A 241 1.70 27.57 -8.37
N CYS A 242 1.38 26.95 -9.51
CA CYS A 242 0.36 25.90 -9.60
C CYS A 242 0.73 24.67 -8.75
N ASP A 243 1.99 24.22 -8.79
CA ASP A 243 2.49 23.12 -7.96
C ASP A 243 2.31 23.43 -6.47
N THR A 244 2.64 24.65 -6.05
CA THR A 244 2.47 25.09 -4.66
C THR A 244 0.98 25.07 -4.25
N GLN A 245 0.10 25.55 -5.13
CA GLN A 245 -1.36 25.50 -4.89
C GLN A 245 -1.87 24.07 -4.80
N LEU A 246 -1.39 23.16 -5.65
CA LEU A 246 -1.76 21.74 -5.64
C LEU A 246 -1.33 21.06 -4.34
N ILE A 247 -0.11 21.31 -3.86
CA ILE A 247 0.39 20.82 -2.57
C ILE A 247 -0.51 21.30 -1.42
N ASN A 248 -0.86 22.59 -1.41
CA ASN A 248 -1.72 23.16 -0.37
C ASN A 248 -3.13 22.55 -0.41
N LYS A 249 -3.73 22.41 -1.60
CA LYS A 249 -5.04 21.77 -1.75
C LYS A 249 -5.04 20.30 -1.32
N LYS A 250 -3.95 19.57 -1.60
CA LYS A 250 -3.78 18.19 -1.13
C LYS A 250 -3.72 18.13 0.41
N ALA A 251 -3.00 19.06 1.04
CA ALA A 251 -2.94 19.15 2.50
C ALA A 251 -4.30 19.50 3.13
N ASP A 252 -5.06 20.41 2.51
CA ASP A 252 -6.42 20.75 2.97
C ASP A 252 -7.38 19.56 2.83
N PHE A 253 -7.29 18.82 1.72
CA PHE A 253 -8.10 17.62 1.52
C PHE A 253 -7.82 16.55 2.58
N GLU A 254 -6.55 16.36 2.94
CA GLU A 254 -6.14 15.42 3.99
C GLU A 254 -6.68 15.82 5.37
N LYS A 255 -6.68 17.12 5.70
CA LYS A 255 -7.32 17.62 6.93
C LYS A 255 -8.81 17.33 6.97
N VAL A 256 -9.51 17.56 5.84
CA VAL A 256 -10.95 17.26 5.73
C VAL A 256 -11.20 15.77 5.88
N ARG A 257 -10.40 14.92 5.23
CA ARG A 257 -10.49 13.45 5.35
C ARG A 257 -10.40 12.99 6.82
N LEU A 258 -9.37 13.43 7.53
CA LEU A 258 -9.18 13.10 8.95
C LEU A 258 -10.32 13.61 9.82
N HIS A 259 -10.83 14.81 9.55
CA HIS A 259 -11.99 15.35 10.27
C HIS A 259 -13.25 14.51 10.03
N THR A 260 -13.51 14.08 8.80
CA THR A 260 -14.64 13.19 8.49
C THR A 260 -14.51 11.84 9.19
N GLU A 261 -13.31 11.27 9.27
CA GLU A 261 -13.06 10.02 10.00
C GLU A 261 -13.33 10.16 11.51
N ASP A 262 -12.92 11.29 12.11
CA ASP A 262 -13.24 11.59 13.52
C ASP A 262 -14.76 11.74 13.75
N GLN A 263 -15.47 12.42 12.85
CA GLN A 263 -16.93 12.56 12.93
C GLN A 263 -17.66 11.22 12.78
N LEU A 264 -17.21 10.35 11.87
CA LEU A 264 -17.78 9.00 11.71
C LEU A 264 -17.60 8.16 12.98
N LYS A 265 -16.44 8.26 13.64
CA LYS A 265 -16.22 7.58 14.92
C LYS A 265 -17.17 8.09 16.01
N LYS A 266 -17.32 9.42 16.14
CA LYS A 266 -18.26 10.02 17.09
C LYS A 266 -19.71 9.60 16.84
N LEU A 267 -20.12 9.50 15.58
CA LEU A 267 -21.46 8.99 15.22
C LEU A 267 -21.63 7.52 15.60
N SER A 268 -20.61 6.68 15.42
CA SER A 268 -20.63 5.28 15.84
C SER A 268 -20.75 5.14 17.37
N ASP A 269 -20.01 5.96 18.11
CA ASP A 269 -20.05 5.97 19.58
C ASP A 269 -21.45 6.41 20.08
N LEU A 270 -22.00 7.48 19.51
CA LEU A 270 -23.37 7.96 19.80
C LEU A 270 -24.44 6.93 19.46
N ALA A 271 -24.31 6.21 18.33
CA ALA A 271 -25.25 5.16 17.97
C ALA A 271 -25.26 4.04 19.03
N SER A 272 -24.09 3.66 19.53
CA SER A 272 -23.94 2.65 20.59
C SER A 272 -24.56 3.13 21.91
N GLU A 273 -24.40 4.41 22.26
CA GLU A 273 -25.01 5.03 23.44
C GLU A 273 -26.55 5.07 23.34
N VAL A 274 -27.09 5.37 22.16
CA VAL A 274 -28.54 5.33 21.90
C VAL A 274 -29.08 3.92 22.07
N GLU A 275 -28.38 2.89 21.57
CA GLU A 275 -28.79 1.49 21.73
C GLU A 275 -28.79 1.06 23.20
N SER A 276 -27.74 1.40 23.95
CA SER A 276 -27.68 1.15 25.40
C SER A 276 -28.81 1.85 26.16
N THR A 277 -29.10 3.11 25.82
CA THR A 277 -30.18 3.87 26.44
C THR A 277 -31.54 3.26 26.11
N SER A 278 -31.77 2.87 24.84
CA SER A 278 -33.00 2.19 24.41
C SER A 278 -33.21 0.88 25.15
N ALA A 279 -32.17 0.07 25.34
CA ALA A 279 -32.24 -1.16 26.13
C ALA A 279 -32.60 -0.87 27.60
N SER A 280 -31.99 0.17 28.20
CA SER A 280 -32.34 0.59 29.56
C SER A 280 -33.80 1.03 29.69
N THR A 281 -34.32 1.77 28.71
CA THR A 281 -35.73 2.18 28.67
C THR A 281 -36.65 0.96 28.58
N GLY A 282 -36.34 -0.01 27.72
CA GLY A 282 -37.12 -1.25 27.63
C GLY A 282 -37.15 -2.04 28.94
N ASN A 283 -36.02 -2.09 29.66
CA ASN A 283 -35.97 -2.72 30.99
C ASN A 283 -36.83 -1.97 32.01
N LEU A 284 -36.87 -0.64 31.96
CA LEU A 284 -37.73 0.18 32.82
C LEU A 284 -39.21 -0.04 32.50
N ASP A 285 -39.60 -0.12 31.23
CA ASP A 285 -40.98 -0.41 30.82
C ASP A 285 -41.46 -1.78 31.33
N LEU A 286 -40.59 -2.79 31.29
CA LEU A 286 -40.86 -4.11 31.88
C LEU A 286 -41.00 -4.01 33.40
N ALA A 287 -40.12 -3.29 34.08
CA ALA A 287 -40.20 -3.09 35.53
C ALA A 287 -41.51 -2.37 35.92
N ILE A 288 -41.92 -1.35 35.18
CA ILE A 288 -43.19 -0.64 35.38
C ILE A 288 -44.37 -1.59 35.17
N SER A 289 -44.35 -2.41 34.13
CA SER A 289 -45.41 -3.41 33.87
C SER A 289 -45.54 -4.41 35.02
N ASN A 290 -44.41 -4.90 35.54
CA ASN A 290 -44.40 -5.80 36.70
C ASN A 290 -44.94 -5.12 37.96
N ILE A 291 -44.61 -3.84 38.19
CA ILE A 291 -45.16 -3.07 39.31
C ILE A 291 -46.69 -2.92 39.16
N TYR A 292 -47.19 -2.62 37.96
CA TYR A 292 -48.64 -2.53 37.74
C TYR A 292 -49.35 -3.85 38.01
N GLN A 293 -48.77 -4.99 37.60
CA GLN A 293 -49.31 -6.31 37.93
C GLN A 293 -49.33 -6.55 39.45
N ALA A 294 -48.21 -6.29 40.12
CA ALA A 294 -48.11 -6.45 41.57
C ALA A 294 -49.11 -5.57 42.34
N VAL A 295 -49.33 -4.32 41.89
CA VAL A 295 -50.36 -3.43 42.46
C VAL A 295 -51.76 -4.00 42.22
N GLY A 296 -52.03 -4.56 41.03
CA GLY A 296 -53.28 -5.25 40.74
C GLY A 296 -53.54 -6.43 41.68
N ASP A 297 -52.52 -7.26 41.90
CA ASP A 297 -52.59 -8.40 42.82
C ASP A 297 -52.83 -7.95 44.27
N ILE A 298 -52.15 -6.89 44.72
CA ILE A 298 -52.35 -6.30 46.05
C ILE A 298 -53.77 -5.78 46.21
N ASN A 299 -54.31 -5.04 45.23
CA ASN A 299 -55.68 -4.54 45.29
C ASN A 299 -56.69 -5.69 45.38
N ARG A 300 -56.48 -6.75 44.62
CA ARG A 300 -57.32 -7.95 44.73
C ARG A 300 -57.25 -8.58 46.12
N GLN A 301 -56.05 -8.66 46.72
CA GLN A 301 -55.90 -9.16 48.09
C GLN A 301 -56.62 -8.27 49.11
N ILE A 302 -56.60 -6.94 48.92
CA ILE A 302 -57.35 -6.00 49.75
C ILE A 302 -58.86 -6.28 49.64
N ASP A 303 -59.40 -6.40 48.43
CA ASP A 303 -60.83 -6.71 48.21
C ASP A 303 -61.23 -8.04 48.88
N GLU A 304 -60.39 -9.08 48.78
CA GLU A 304 -60.61 -10.38 49.42
C GLU A 304 -60.59 -10.28 50.96
N LEU A 305 -59.68 -9.49 51.52
CA LEU A 305 -59.60 -9.22 52.97
C LEU A 305 -60.81 -8.41 53.46
N GLU A 306 -61.24 -7.39 52.72
CA GLU A 306 -62.43 -6.59 53.04
C GLU A 306 -63.71 -7.43 52.99
N GLY A 307 -63.82 -8.31 52.00
CA GLY A 307 -64.90 -9.30 51.92
C GLY A 307 -64.90 -10.24 53.12
N SER A 308 -63.73 -10.82 53.44
CA SER A 308 -63.55 -11.70 54.60
C SER A 308 -63.88 -11.01 55.92
N LEU A 309 -63.47 -9.75 56.09
CA LEU A 309 -63.79 -8.92 57.25
C LEU A 309 -65.29 -8.67 57.37
N SER A 310 -65.96 -8.36 56.26
CA SER A 310 -67.41 -8.16 56.21
C SER A 310 -68.16 -9.42 56.61
N SER A 311 -67.77 -10.57 56.08
CA SER A 311 -68.31 -11.89 56.47
C SER A 311 -68.06 -12.21 57.94
N ALA A 312 -66.86 -11.94 58.46
CA ALA A 312 -66.52 -12.16 59.87
C ALA A 312 -67.35 -11.26 60.80
N LYS A 313 -67.54 -9.99 60.45
CA LYS A 313 -68.38 -9.04 61.20
C LYS A 313 -69.84 -9.47 61.22
N SER A 314 -70.38 -9.90 60.09
CA SER A 314 -71.74 -10.45 60.00
C SER A 314 -71.88 -11.70 60.87
N THR A 315 -70.96 -12.66 60.75
CA THR A 315 -70.95 -13.90 61.55
C THR A 315 -70.87 -13.61 63.05
N ARG A 316 -70.04 -12.64 63.46
CA ARG A 316 -69.95 -12.20 64.86
C ARG A 316 -71.27 -11.59 65.33
N SER A 317 -71.88 -10.72 64.53
CA SER A 317 -73.19 -10.13 64.85
C SER A 317 -74.27 -11.21 65.01
N THR A 318 -74.32 -12.22 64.14
CA THR A 318 -75.24 -13.35 64.27
C THR A 318 -74.96 -14.17 65.53
N ARG A 319 -73.69 -14.43 65.84
CA ARG A 319 -73.31 -15.14 67.08
C ARG A 319 -73.73 -14.35 68.33
N ASP A 320 -73.50 -13.04 68.34
CA ASP A 320 -73.89 -12.17 69.46
C ASP A 320 -75.42 -12.13 69.63
N LEU A 321 -76.18 -12.08 68.52
CA LEU A 321 -77.64 -12.19 68.54
C LEU A 321 -78.11 -13.53 69.11
N ASN A 322 -77.57 -14.65 68.63
CA ASN A 322 -77.92 -15.98 69.14
C ASN A 322 -77.58 -16.12 70.64
N HIS A 323 -76.46 -15.54 71.08
CA HIS A 323 -76.09 -15.52 72.49
C HIS A 323 -77.06 -14.66 73.33
N MET A 324 -77.50 -13.51 72.81
CA MET A 324 -78.52 -12.69 73.46
C MET A 324 -79.87 -13.40 73.53
N GLU A 325 -80.30 -14.09 72.47
CA GLU A 325 -81.52 -14.89 72.46
C GLU A 325 -81.47 -16.03 73.49
N SER A 326 -80.35 -16.75 73.56
CA SER A 326 -80.14 -17.78 74.59
C SER A 326 -80.18 -17.19 76.00
N ARG A 327 -79.60 -16.00 76.23
CA ARG A 327 -79.69 -15.31 77.52
C ARG A 327 -81.12 -14.93 77.87
N VAL A 328 -81.92 -14.48 76.91
CA VAL A 328 -83.33 -14.16 77.12
C VAL A 328 -84.13 -15.42 77.46
N ASP A 329 -83.89 -16.55 76.80
CA ASP A 329 -84.50 -17.84 77.14
C ASP A 329 -84.13 -18.29 78.57
N VAL A 330 -82.84 -18.22 78.94
CA VAL A 330 -82.40 -18.51 80.30
C VAL A 330 -83.04 -17.56 81.31
N GLN A 331 -83.14 -16.27 81.00
CA GLN A 331 -83.79 -15.28 81.87
C GLN A 331 -85.29 -15.55 82.03
N SER A 332 -85.96 -15.98 80.95
CA SER A 332 -87.36 -16.41 80.97
C SER A 332 -87.54 -17.63 81.89
N LYS A 333 -86.67 -18.64 81.78
CA LYS A 333 -86.66 -19.82 82.67
C LYS A 333 -86.41 -19.44 84.13
N ILE A 334 -85.47 -18.54 84.41
CA ILE A 334 -85.23 -18.02 85.75
C ILE A 334 -86.50 -17.36 86.28
N THR A 335 -87.14 -16.50 85.50
CA THR A 335 -88.37 -15.80 85.88
C THR A 335 -89.50 -16.78 86.20
N ALA A 336 -89.70 -17.80 85.37
CA ALA A 336 -90.69 -18.86 85.62
C ALA A 336 -90.37 -19.64 86.89
N ASN A 337 -89.10 -20.00 87.12
CA ASN A 337 -88.67 -20.65 88.36
C ASN A 337 -88.88 -19.76 89.59
N THR A 338 -88.63 -18.45 89.49
CA THR A 338 -88.90 -17.49 90.57
C THR A 338 -90.40 -17.42 90.89
N GLN A 339 -91.27 -17.43 89.88
CA GLN A 339 -92.73 -17.48 90.08
C GLN A 339 -93.17 -18.78 90.75
N LEU A 340 -92.64 -19.93 90.33
CA LEU A 340 -92.90 -21.23 90.98
C LEU A 340 -92.46 -21.22 92.45
N LEU A 341 -91.26 -20.69 92.74
CA LEU A 341 -90.77 -20.56 94.11
C LEU A 341 -91.67 -19.64 94.95
N SER A 342 -92.16 -18.53 94.39
CA SER A 342 -93.12 -17.67 95.07
C SER A 342 -94.42 -18.41 95.37
N SER A 343 -94.98 -19.13 94.39
CA SER A 343 -96.19 -19.92 94.58
C SER A 343 -96.02 -21.02 95.64
N LEU A 344 -94.89 -21.73 95.64
CA LEU A 344 -94.57 -22.72 96.67
C LEU A 344 -94.42 -22.07 98.04
N SER A 345 -93.80 -20.89 98.12
CA SER A 345 -93.70 -20.12 99.36
C SER A 345 -95.07 -19.70 99.89
N ASP A 346 -95.97 -19.24 99.01
CA ASP A 346 -97.34 -18.89 99.37
C ASP A 346 -98.13 -20.11 99.85
N GLN A 347 -97.96 -21.27 99.18
CA GLN A 347 -98.53 -22.54 99.63
C GLN A 347 -98.01 -22.95 101.01
N LEU A 348 -96.70 -22.84 101.26
CA LEU A 348 -96.09 -23.11 102.57
C LEU A 348 -96.62 -22.16 103.64
N SER A 349 -96.76 -20.88 103.34
CA SER A 349 -97.33 -19.87 104.24
C SER A 349 -98.80 -20.20 104.57
N CYS A 350 -99.59 -20.62 103.58
CA CYS A 350 -100.96 -21.06 103.78
C CYS A 350 -101.03 -22.32 104.65
N PHE A 351 -100.12 -23.28 104.45
CA PHE A 351 -100.00 -24.50 105.27
C PHE A 351 -99.61 -24.16 106.73
N GLN A 352 -98.72 -23.19 106.92
CA GLN A 352 -98.35 -22.69 108.25
C GLN A 352 -99.50 -21.94 108.94
N GLN A 353 -100.37 -21.26 108.19
CA GLN A 353 -101.57 -20.61 108.74
C GLN A 353 -102.71 -21.60 109.04
N THR A 354 -102.72 -22.78 108.41
CA THR A 354 -103.66 -23.88 108.70
C THR A 354 -103.18 -24.83 109.80
N TYR A 355 -102.07 -24.52 110.46
CA TYR A 355 -101.54 -25.30 111.58
C TYR A 355 -102.50 -25.21 112.79
N ASP A 356 -103.39 -26.21 112.88
CA ASP A 356 -104.51 -26.29 113.81
C ASP A 356 -104.05 -26.49 115.28
N PRO A 357 -104.42 -25.59 116.22
CA PRO A 357 -104.10 -25.71 117.65
C PRO A 357 -104.70 -26.96 118.33
N SER A 358 -105.60 -27.69 117.67
CA SER A 358 -106.30 -28.87 118.23
C SER A 358 -105.38 -30.03 118.63
N TRP A 359 -104.15 -30.12 118.09
CA TRP A 359 -103.18 -31.14 118.48
C TRP A 359 -102.60 -30.93 119.89
N GLN A 360 -102.46 -29.68 120.36
CA GLN A 360 -102.04 -29.41 121.75
C GLN A 360 -103.11 -29.86 122.76
N GLN A 361 -104.39 -29.79 122.39
CA GLN A 361 -105.51 -30.24 123.22
C GLN A 361 -105.63 -31.77 123.27
N LYS A 362 -105.31 -32.48 122.18
CA LYS A 362 -105.25 -33.95 122.13
C LYS A 362 -104.09 -34.53 122.94
N LEU A 363 -102.96 -33.82 123.04
CA LEU A 363 -101.82 -34.22 123.86
C LEU A 363 -102.17 -34.20 125.36
N ALA A 364 -102.81 -33.12 125.83
CA ALA A 364 -103.27 -32.97 127.22
C ALA A 364 -104.30 -34.05 127.64
N GLN A 365 -105.25 -34.40 126.77
CA GLN A 365 -106.20 -35.50 127.04
C GLN A 365 -105.54 -36.89 127.10
N SER A 366 -104.40 -37.08 126.41
CA SER A 366 -103.67 -38.36 126.45
C SER A 366 -102.85 -38.53 127.74
N GLU A 367 -102.37 -37.42 128.31
CA GLU A 367 -101.62 -37.42 129.57
C GLU A 367 -102.54 -37.67 130.79
N GLU A 368 -103.76 -37.15 130.78
CA GLU A 368 -104.78 -37.42 131.81
C GLU A 368 -105.21 -38.90 131.82
N LYS A 369 -105.41 -39.51 130.63
CA LYS A 369 -105.69 -40.95 130.51
C LYS A 369 -104.54 -41.84 130.98
N ARG A 370 -103.29 -41.39 130.81
CA ARG A 370 -102.10 -42.10 131.31
C ARG A 370 -102.05 -42.07 132.84
N ALA A 371 -102.44 -40.98 133.49
CA ALA A 371 -102.48 -40.87 134.95
C ALA A 371 -103.51 -41.83 135.59
N SER A 372 -104.70 -41.98 134.98
CA SER A 372 -105.72 -42.93 135.48
C SER A 372 -105.34 -44.41 135.32
N LEU A 373 -104.57 -44.77 134.28
CA LEU A 373 -104.09 -46.15 134.08
C LEU A 373 -103.01 -46.57 135.08
N VAL A 374 -102.17 -45.63 135.53
CA VAL A 374 -101.12 -45.92 136.54
C VAL A 374 -101.71 -46.21 137.92
N ALA A 375 -102.81 -45.55 138.30
CA ALA A 375 -103.50 -45.81 139.57
C ALA A 375 -104.20 -47.19 139.62
N LEU A 376 -104.75 -47.65 138.48
CA LEU A 376 -105.39 -48.96 138.35
C LEU A 376 -104.39 -50.13 138.38
N TRP A 377 -103.15 -49.92 137.95
CA TRP A 377 -102.10 -50.95 137.99
C TRP A 377 -101.53 -51.17 139.40
N GLY A 378 -101.47 -50.14 140.25
CA GLY A 378 -101.04 -50.29 141.65
C GLY A 378 -101.94 -51.21 142.49
N ASP A 379 -103.25 -51.13 142.27
CA ASP A 379 -104.27 -51.88 143.03
C ASP A 379 -104.34 -53.38 142.65
N SER A 380 -103.84 -53.73 141.46
CA SER A 380 -103.74 -55.12 140.97
C SER A 380 -102.51 -55.85 141.53
N GLN A 381 -101.40 -55.13 141.73
CA GLN A 381 -100.15 -55.69 142.24
C GLN A 381 -100.28 -56.13 143.72
N ASP A 382 -101.05 -55.37 144.52
CA ASP A 382 -101.29 -55.65 145.96
C ASP A 382 -102.22 -56.85 146.22
N ARG A 383 -103.03 -57.26 145.24
CA ARG A 383 -103.85 -58.49 145.32
C ARG A 383 -103.05 -59.74 144.99
N GLN A 384 -102.08 -59.63 144.08
CA GLN A 384 -101.22 -60.74 143.68
C GLN A 384 -100.25 -61.14 144.80
N ASN A 385 -99.69 -60.16 145.53
CA ASN A 385 -98.79 -60.40 146.66
C ASN A 385 -99.49 -61.09 147.88
N ARG A 386 -100.79 -60.89 148.08
CA ARG A 386 -101.54 -61.55 149.16
C ARG A 386 -101.82 -63.03 148.89
N ASN A 387 -102.08 -63.39 147.63
CA ASN A 387 -102.33 -64.78 147.25
C ASN A 387 -101.07 -65.65 147.28
N GLU A 388 -99.89 -65.08 147.00
CA GLU A 388 -98.60 -65.78 147.16
C GLU A 388 -98.25 -66.08 148.63
N TYR A 389 -98.70 -65.24 149.57
CA TYR A 389 -98.47 -65.46 151.01
C TYR A 389 -99.28 -66.65 151.54
N HIS A 390 -100.55 -66.79 151.14
CA HIS A 390 -101.40 -67.91 151.57
C HIS A 390 -101.00 -69.27 150.98
N MET A 391 -100.45 -69.31 149.76
CA MET A 391 -99.95 -70.56 149.15
C MET A 391 -98.72 -71.11 149.90
N ARG A 392 -97.83 -70.25 150.39
CA ARG A 392 -96.64 -70.68 151.16
C ARG A 392 -96.99 -71.21 152.56
N GLU A 393 -98.10 -70.76 153.14
CA GLU A 393 -98.59 -71.21 154.45
C GLU A 393 -99.24 -72.60 154.37
N LEU A 394 -99.94 -72.90 153.27
CA LEU A 394 -100.51 -74.22 152.97
C LEU A 394 -99.44 -75.29 152.69
N ASP A 395 -98.36 -74.95 151.98
CA ASP A 395 -97.24 -75.85 151.72
C ASP A 395 -96.47 -76.21 153.01
N ALA A 396 -96.40 -75.29 153.98
CA ALA A 396 -95.77 -75.54 155.28
C ALA A 396 -96.58 -76.53 156.15
N VAL A 397 -97.92 -76.47 156.10
CA VAL A 397 -98.81 -77.40 156.81
C VAL A 397 -98.73 -78.82 156.21
N PHE A 398 -98.69 -78.93 154.87
CA PHE A 398 -98.55 -80.22 154.19
C PHE A 398 -97.21 -80.92 154.46
N ALA A 399 -96.12 -80.16 154.60
CA ALA A 399 -94.80 -80.70 154.94
C ALA A 399 -94.75 -81.22 156.40
N GLN A 400 -95.45 -80.58 157.32
CA GLN A 400 -95.52 -80.99 158.72
C GLN A 400 -96.33 -82.29 158.91
N GLU A 401 -97.42 -82.45 158.14
CA GLU A 401 -98.28 -83.64 158.21
C GLU A 401 -97.59 -84.91 157.68
N ASN A 402 -96.82 -84.79 156.59
CA ASN A 402 -96.03 -85.91 156.05
C ASN A 402 -94.89 -86.35 156.98
N SER A 403 -94.27 -85.41 157.70
CA SER A 403 -93.21 -85.69 158.69
C SER A 403 -93.73 -86.49 159.90
N LEU A 404 -94.96 -86.21 160.35
CA LEU A 404 -95.60 -86.96 161.44
C LEU A 404 -96.04 -88.36 161.00
N ARG A 405 -96.51 -88.50 159.75
CA ARG A 405 -96.90 -89.80 159.18
C ARG A 405 -95.71 -90.76 159.04
N GLU A 406 -94.55 -90.26 158.63
CA GLU A 406 -93.29 -91.03 158.57
C GLU A 406 -92.82 -91.48 159.97
N LYS A 407 -92.95 -90.63 161.00
CA LYS A 407 -92.62 -90.99 162.39
C LYS A 407 -93.51 -92.08 162.97
N LEU A 408 -94.82 -92.03 162.72
CA LEU A 408 -95.77 -93.05 163.17
C LEU A 408 -95.53 -94.42 162.49
N LEU A 409 -95.10 -94.42 161.22
CA LEU A 409 -94.74 -95.65 160.49
C LEU A 409 -93.40 -96.24 160.95
N ALA A 410 -92.49 -95.42 161.47
CA ALA A 410 -91.22 -95.87 162.05
C ALA A 410 -91.40 -96.49 163.46
N GLU A 411 -92.29 -95.95 164.29
CA GLU A 411 -92.57 -96.48 165.63
C GLU A 411 -93.43 -97.77 165.61
N LEU A 412 -94.27 -97.97 164.59
CA LEU A 412 -94.99 -99.23 164.39
C LEU A 412 -94.08 -100.39 163.93
N ARG A 413 -92.92 -100.10 163.31
CA ARG A 413 -91.96 -101.14 162.89
C ARG A 413 -91.02 -101.60 164.01
N THR A 414 -90.85 -100.82 165.07
CA THR A 414 -90.03 -101.21 166.24
C THR A 414 -90.82 -102.03 167.26
N PHE A 415 -92.17 -102.07 167.16
CA PHE A 415 -93.05 -102.86 168.03
C PHE A 415 -93.06 -104.38 167.72
N ASP A 416 -92.47 -104.82 166.60
CA ASP A 416 -92.62 -106.21 166.09
C ASP A 416 -91.33 -107.06 166.14
N THR A 417 -90.23 -106.60 166.78
CA THR A 417 -88.93 -107.32 166.77
C THR A 417 -88.14 -107.41 168.09
N SER A 418 -88.74 -107.24 169.28
CA SER A 418 -88.03 -107.52 170.56
C SER A 418 -88.82 -108.20 171.68
N VAL A 419 -89.74 -109.10 171.31
CA VAL A 419 -90.05 -110.28 172.14
C VAL A 419 -89.14 -111.42 171.69
N ALA A 420 -87.96 -111.48 172.31
CA ALA A 420 -87.15 -112.68 172.51
C ALA A 420 -86.13 -112.42 173.63
#